data_AF-A0A9W9ETS9-F1
#
_entry.id   AF-A0A9W9ETS9-F1
#
_cell.length_a   1.000
_cell.length_b   1.000
_cell.length_c   1.000
_cell.angle_alpha   90.00
_cell.angle_beta   90.00
_cell.angle_gamma   90.00
#
_symmetry.space_group_name_H-M   'P 1'
#
loop_
_entity.id
_entity.type
_entity.pdbx_description
1 polymer ?
#
loop_
_entity_poly.entity_id
_entity_poly.type
_entity_poly.pdbx_seq_one_letter_code
_entity_poly.pdbx_strand_id
1 'polypeptide(L)'
;MEVIAEVLTFVVWGIQKLVYKLLIDTYRLRLEDDYNFTGDVPMDSIYDGGASDGRKGFLAFLKKAERREGSLPNWWTPAKASACLILGLTDQWWNLGSAVEKSDIIEQYGDPLMPMQLRMFGEQVYGNAPWGQPAEPMLKMQMDQEAGTSDGHFRTIDNTKPF
;
A
#
# COMPACT_ATOMS: atom_id res chain seq x y z
N MET A 1 15.46 8.24 -36.30
CA MET A 1 14.19 8.60 -35.65
C MET A 1 13.54 7.40 -34.95
N GLU A 2 13.66 6.19 -35.48
CA GLU A 2 13.08 4.95 -34.91
C GLU A 2 13.66 4.56 -33.54
N VAL A 3 14.98 4.63 -33.37
CA VAL A 3 15.67 4.35 -32.08
C VAL A 3 15.19 5.26 -30.94
N ILE A 4 14.91 6.53 -31.22
CA ILE A 4 14.43 7.47 -30.20
C ILE A 4 13.00 7.09 -29.77
N ALA A 5 12.15 6.67 -30.71
CA ALA A 5 10.79 6.23 -30.40
C ALA A 5 10.80 4.98 -29.51
N GLU A 6 11.64 3.98 -29.82
CA GLU A 6 11.77 2.76 -29.02
C GLU A 6 12.24 3.05 -27.60
N VAL A 7 13.27 3.89 -27.44
CA VAL A 7 13.78 4.30 -26.12
C VAL A 7 12.71 5.02 -25.31
N LEU A 8 11.97 5.95 -25.94
CA LEU A 8 10.88 6.66 -25.27
C LEU A 8 9.75 5.71 -24.86
N THR A 9 9.38 4.75 -25.70
CA THR A 9 8.38 3.73 -25.36
C THR A 9 8.84 2.90 -24.16
N PHE A 10 10.10 2.49 -24.12
CA PHE A 10 10.65 1.72 -23.00
C PHE A 10 10.64 2.53 -21.70
N VAL A 11 11.07 3.80 -21.74
CA VAL A 11 11.08 4.69 -20.57
C VAL A 11 9.66 4.93 -20.06
N VAL A 12 8.72 5.27 -20.96
CA VAL A 12 7.32 5.51 -20.59
C VAL A 12 6.70 4.25 -19.99
N TRP A 13 6.97 3.09 -20.58
CA TRP A 13 6.50 1.81 -20.03
C TRP A 13 7.10 1.52 -18.66
N GLY A 14 8.39 1.79 -18.46
CA GLY A 14 9.06 1.68 -17.17
C GLY A 14 8.42 2.54 -16.08
N ILE A 15 8.12 3.81 -16.40
CA ILE A 15 7.44 4.74 -15.48
C ILE A 15 6.02 4.25 -15.15
N GLN A 16 5.26 3.80 -16.14
CA GLN A 16 3.92 3.26 -15.92
C GLN A 16 3.95 2.03 -15.01
N LYS A 17 4.89 1.12 -15.27
CA LYS A 17 5.07 -0.08 -14.45
C LYS A 17 5.46 0.29 -13.01
N LEU A 18 6.32 1.28 -12.81
CA LEU A 18 6.66 1.77 -11.48
C LEU A 18 5.42 2.28 -10.72
N VAL A 19 4.58 3.10 -11.36
CA VAL A 19 3.35 3.57 -10.73
C VAL A 19 2.42 2.42 -10.33
N TYR A 20 2.30 1.38 -11.16
CA TYR A 20 1.48 0.22 -10.81
C TYR A 20 1.99 -0.50 -9.57
N LYS A 21 3.30 -0.71 -9.49
CA LYS A 21 3.95 -1.34 -8.33
C LYS A 21 3.68 -0.55 -7.04
N LEU A 22 3.84 0.77 -7.09
CA LEU A 22 3.56 1.65 -5.96
C LEU A 22 2.11 1.56 -5.50
N LEU A 23 1.15 1.58 -6.44
CA LEU A 23 -0.27 1.44 -6.12
C LEU A 23 -0.57 0.09 -5.44
N ILE A 24 0.01 -0.99 -5.96
CA ILE A 24 -0.19 -2.34 -5.41
C ILE A 24 0.40 -2.46 -4.00
N ASP A 25 1.65 -2.04 -3.82
CA ASP A 25 2.31 -2.15 -2.51
C ASP A 25 1.69 -1.19 -1.48
N THR A 26 1.19 -0.02 -1.90
CA THR A 26 0.38 0.84 -1.02
C THR A 26 -0.83 0.09 -0.49
N TYR A 27 -1.57 -0.59 -1.37
CA TYR A 27 -2.75 -1.34 -0.97
C TYR A 27 -2.39 -2.52 -0.06
N ARG A 28 -1.38 -3.31 -0.42
CA ARG A 28 -0.93 -4.47 0.38
C ARG A 28 -0.43 -4.05 1.75
N LEU A 29 0.39 -3.00 1.81
CA LEU A 29 0.90 -2.46 3.08
C LEU A 29 -0.24 -1.91 3.94
N ARG A 30 -1.25 -1.28 3.33
CA ARG A 30 -2.43 -0.82 4.08
C ARG A 30 -3.20 -1.97 4.71
N LEU A 31 -3.38 -3.08 4.00
CA LEU A 31 -4.04 -4.27 4.57
C LEU A 31 -3.22 -4.87 5.72
N GLU A 32 -1.91 -4.98 5.55
CA GLU A 32 -0.99 -5.49 6.57
C GLU A 32 -1.01 -4.60 7.82
N ASP A 33 -0.98 -3.27 7.62
CA ASP A 33 -1.13 -2.31 8.71
C ASP A 33 -2.48 -2.53 9.39
N ASP A 34 -3.62 -2.38 8.70
CA ASP A 34 -4.96 -2.53 9.29
C ASP A 34 -5.08 -3.86 10.10
N TYR A 35 -4.56 -4.98 9.56
CA TYR A 35 -4.55 -6.26 10.26
C TYR A 35 -3.71 -6.27 11.56
N ASN A 36 -2.45 -5.83 11.51
CA ASN A 36 -1.54 -5.90 12.66
C ASN A 36 -1.93 -4.95 13.80
N PHE A 37 -2.63 -3.88 13.44
CA PHE A 37 -2.78 -2.71 14.29
C PHE A 37 -4.20 -2.59 14.86
N THR A 38 -5.24 -2.72 14.04
CA THR A 38 -6.64 -2.71 14.53
C THR A 38 -7.20 -4.12 14.70
N GLY A 39 -6.58 -5.13 14.09
CA GLY A 39 -7.21 -6.44 13.90
C GLY A 39 -8.36 -6.40 12.89
N ASP A 40 -8.54 -5.28 12.17
CA ASP A 40 -9.54 -5.21 11.11
C ASP A 40 -9.10 -6.05 9.93
N VAL A 41 -10.03 -6.86 9.45
CA VAL A 41 -9.87 -7.64 8.23
C VAL A 41 -10.80 -7.02 7.20
N PRO A 42 -10.29 -6.19 6.26
CA PRO A 42 -11.13 -5.59 5.24
C PRO A 42 -11.80 -6.69 4.42
N MET A 43 -13.12 -6.59 4.23
CA MET A 43 -13.89 -7.51 3.41
C MET A 43 -13.32 -7.56 1.98
N ASP A 44 -13.29 -8.77 1.39
CA ASP A 44 -12.66 -9.06 0.10
C ASP A 44 -11.14 -8.77 0.03
N SER A 45 -10.43 -8.81 1.17
CA SER A 45 -8.97 -8.81 1.23
C SER A 45 -8.40 -10.24 1.36
N ILE A 46 -7.09 -10.40 1.21
CA ILE A 46 -6.42 -11.70 1.41
C ILE A 46 -6.50 -12.22 2.85
N TYR A 47 -6.83 -11.37 3.81
CA TYR A 47 -7.02 -11.74 5.21
C TYR A 47 -8.48 -12.15 5.48
N ASP A 48 -9.41 -11.78 4.59
CA ASP A 48 -10.79 -12.24 4.63
C ASP A 48 -10.81 -13.68 4.09
N GLY A 49 -10.84 -14.66 4.99
CA GLY A 49 -10.69 -16.10 4.69
C GLY A 49 -11.68 -16.71 3.68
N GLY A 50 -12.58 -15.90 3.09
CA GLY A 50 -13.45 -16.25 1.97
C GLY A 50 -13.04 -15.70 0.59
N ALA A 51 -12.04 -14.80 0.51
CA ALA A 51 -11.57 -14.24 -0.75
C ALA A 51 -10.37 -15.05 -1.30
N SER A 52 -10.39 -15.34 -2.61
CA SER A 52 -9.29 -16.03 -3.28
C SER A 52 -8.05 -15.16 -3.51
N ASP A 53 -8.25 -13.84 -3.59
CA ASP A 53 -7.23 -12.82 -3.80
C ASP A 53 -7.73 -11.43 -3.35
N GLY A 54 -6.84 -10.44 -3.29
CA GLY A 54 -7.17 -9.05 -2.97
C GLY A 54 -7.74 -8.22 -4.14
N ARG A 55 -8.22 -8.84 -5.23
CA ARG A 55 -8.64 -8.13 -6.46
C ARG A 55 -9.74 -7.12 -6.24
N LYS A 56 -10.80 -7.52 -5.53
CA LYS A 56 -11.97 -6.66 -5.31
C LYS A 56 -11.62 -5.49 -4.41
N GLY A 57 -10.88 -5.74 -3.33
CA GLY A 57 -10.39 -4.68 -2.46
C GLY A 57 -9.46 -3.71 -3.20
N PHE A 58 -8.56 -4.23 -4.06
CA PHE A 58 -7.70 -3.39 -4.88
C PHE A 58 -8.47 -2.56 -5.90
N LEU A 59 -9.50 -3.12 -6.55
CA LEU A 59 -10.39 -2.35 -7.43
C LEU A 59 -11.12 -1.22 -6.67
N ALA A 60 -11.53 -1.46 -5.43
CA ALA A 60 -12.12 -0.43 -4.58
C ALA A 60 -11.10 0.67 -4.22
N PHE A 61 -9.85 0.29 -3.95
CA PHE A 61 -8.74 1.21 -3.74
C PHE A 61 -8.47 2.09 -4.98
N LEU A 62 -8.34 1.49 -6.17
CA LEU A 62 -8.14 2.25 -7.42
C LEU A 62 -9.28 3.25 -7.68
N LYS A 63 -10.53 2.84 -7.46
CA LYS A 63 -11.68 3.75 -7.56
C LYS A 63 -11.61 4.91 -6.57
N LYS A 64 -11.03 4.71 -5.38
CA LYS A 64 -10.80 5.80 -4.42
C LYS A 64 -9.72 6.75 -4.94
N ALA A 65 -8.60 6.22 -5.42
CA ALA A 65 -7.52 7.02 -6.00
C ALA A 65 -8.02 7.86 -7.18
N GLU A 66 -8.79 7.26 -8.10
CA GLU A 66 -9.37 7.98 -9.25
C GLU A 66 -10.28 9.16 -8.87
N ARG A 67 -10.85 9.17 -7.66
CA ARG A 67 -11.66 10.28 -7.14
C ARG A 67 -10.85 11.37 -6.42
N ARG A 68 -9.57 11.13 -6.14
CA ARG A 68 -8.69 12.06 -5.43
C ARG A 68 -7.81 12.80 -6.43
N GLU A 69 -8.06 14.10 -6.55
CA GLU A 69 -7.20 14.97 -7.37
C GLU A 69 -5.74 14.88 -6.92
N GLY A 70 -4.83 14.81 -7.89
CA GLY A 70 -3.38 14.73 -7.64
C GLY A 70 -2.85 13.38 -7.15
N SER A 71 -3.71 12.37 -6.93
CA SER A 71 -3.26 11.04 -6.48
C SER A 71 -2.80 10.13 -7.63
N LEU A 72 -3.21 10.41 -8.86
CA LEU A 72 -2.86 9.64 -10.04
C LEU A 72 -2.24 10.52 -11.13
N PRO A 73 -1.31 9.98 -11.94
CA PRO A 73 -0.73 10.72 -13.05
C PRO A 73 -1.77 11.13 -14.10
N ASN A 74 -1.51 12.21 -14.83
CA ASN A 74 -2.40 12.73 -15.87
C ASN A 74 -2.69 11.76 -17.03
N TRP A 75 -1.81 10.77 -17.25
CA TRP A 75 -1.99 9.73 -18.27
C TRP A 75 -2.83 8.55 -17.78
N TRP A 76 -3.28 8.56 -16.53
CA TRP A 76 -4.09 7.48 -15.96
C TRP A 76 -5.43 7.36 -16.69
N THR A 77 -5.81 6.13 -17.03
CA THR A 77 -7.08 5.82 -17.71
C THR A 77 -7.63 4.49 -17.20
N PRO A 78 -8.91 4.16 -17.48
CA PRO A 78 -9.46 2.85 -17.13
C PRO A 78 -8.66 1.67 -17.69
N ALA A 79 -8.07 1.82 -18.88
CA ALA A 79 -7.19 0.81 -19.46
C ALA A 79 -5.90 0.61 -18.64
N LYS A 80 -5.37 1.69 -18.04
CA LYS A 80 -4.21 1.63 -17.13
C LYS A 80 -4.58 0.98 -15.79
N ALA A 81 -5.78 1.23 -15.27
CA ALA A 81 -6.30 0.53 -14.10
C ALA A 81 -6.41 -0.98 -14.35
N SER A 82 -6.93 -1.41 -15.53
CA SER A 82 -6.97 -2.83 -15.90
C SER A 82 -5.57 -3.44 -16.02
N ALA A 83 -4.62 -2.73 -16.65
CA ALA A 83 -3.24 -3.21 -16.76
C ALA A 83 -2.53 -3.32 -15.40
N CYS A 84 -2.77 -2.36 -14.50
CA CYS A 84 -2.30 -2.37 -13.12
C CYS A 84 -2.85 -3.58 -12.36
N LEU A 85 -4.15 -3.84 -12.48
CA LEU A 85 -4.77 -5.02 -11.87
C LEU A 85 -4.20 -6.33 -12.42
N ILE A 86 -4.02 -6.46 -13.74
CA ILE A 86 -3.43 -7.65 -14.35
C ILE A 86 -2.03 -7.89 -13.81
N LEU A 87 -1.21 -6.84 -13.68
CA LEU A 87 0.11 -6.95 -13.05
C LEU A 87 -0.03 -7.48 -11.61
N GLY A 88 -0.96 -6.92 -10.83
CA GLY A 88 -1.23 -7.35 -9.47
C GLY A 88 -1.71 -8.80 -9.32
N LEU A 89 -2.26 -9.42 -10.38
CA LEU A 89 -2.75 -10.80 -10.33
C LEU A 89 -1.76 -11.82 -10.91
N THR A 90 -0.78 -11.37 -11.69
CA THR A 90 0.11 -12.26 -12.47
C THR A 90 1.57 -12.17 -12.05
N ASP A 91 1.99 -11.06 -11.47
CA ASP A 91 3.35 -10.88 -10.99
C ASP A 91 3.59 -11.68 -9.70
N GLN A 92 4.83 -12.10 -9.47
CA GLN A 92 5.23 -12.86 -8.29
C GLN A 92 5.47 -11.96 -7.08
N TRP A 93 6.04 -10.77 -7.29
CA TRP A 93 6.43 -9.85 -6.22
C TRP A 93 5.30 -8.92 -5.82
N TRP A 94 4.60 -8.39 -6.81
CA TRP A 94 3.46 -7.47 -6.63
C TRP A 94 2.13 -8.22 -6.63
N ASN A 95 2.11 -9.43 -6.09
CA ASN A 95 0.90 -10.25 -6.13
C ASN A 95 -0.11 -9.78 -5.08
N LEU A 96 -1.34 -9.49 -5.50
CA LEU A 96 -2.47 -9.11 -4.65
C LEU A 96 -3.00 -10.27 -3.82
N GLY A 97 -2.54 -11.50 -4.06
CA GLY A 97 -2.80 -12.69 -3.26
C GLY A 97 -1.73 -12.95 -2.19
N SER A 98 -0.78 -12.05 -2.00
CA SER A 98 0.32 -12.21 -1.05
C SER A 98 0.45 -11.02 -0.12
N ALA A 99 0.61 -11.29 1.17
CA ALA A 99 0.98 -10.29 2.17
C ALA A 99 2.32 -9.63 1.81
N VAL A 100 2.59 -8.47 2.38
CA VAL A 100 3.88 -7.78 2.23
C VAL A 100 4.32 -7.29 3.60
N GLU A 101 5.58 -7.53 3.94
CA GLU A 101 6.16 -6.99 5.16
C GLU A 101 6.91 -5.68 4.88
N LYS A 102 7.17 -4.93 5.95
CA LYS A 102 7.96 -3.70 5.90
C LYS A 102 9.34 -3.94 5.27
N SER A 103 10.01 -5.03 5.66
CA SER A 103 11.32 -5.42 5.15
C SER A 103 11.30 -5.68 3.65
N ASP A 104 10.26 -6.34 3.14
CA ASP A 104 10.14 -6.63 1.71
C ASP A 104 10.09 -5.34 0.87
N ILE A 105 9.37 -4.32 1.36
CA ILE A 105 9.29 -3.01 0.71
C ILE A 105 10.65 -2.31 0.76
N ILE A 106 11.32 -2.30 1.92
CA ILE A 106 12.63 -1.65 2.03
C ILE A 106 13.65 -2.32 1.10
N GLU A 107 13.67 -3.65 1.05
CA GLU A 107 14.55 -4.41 0.16
C GLU A 107 14.24 -4.11 -1.31
N GLN A 108 12.96 -4.11 -1.68
CA GLN A 108 12.55 -3.97 -3.08
C GLN A 108 12.81 -2.57 -3.64
N TYR A 109 12.66 -1.53 -2.82
CA TYR A 109 12.83 -0.14 -3.27
C TYR A 109 14.19 0.46 -2.88
N GLY A 110 14.94 -0.18 -1.97
CA GLY A 110 16.24 0.30 -1.50
C GLY A 110 16.18 1.58 -0.67
N ASP A 111 14.99 1.97 -0.20
CA ASP A 111 14.75 3.19 0.58
C ASP A 111 14.08 2.83 1.93
N PRO A 112 14.75 3.06 3.08
CA PRO A 112 14.17 2.83 4.40
C PRO A 112 12.90 3.63 4.68
N LEU A 113 12.69 4.75 3.98
CA LEU A 113 11.52 5.61 4.12
C LEU A 113 10.37 5.23 3.18
N MET A 114 10.57 4.23 2.31
CA MET A 114 9.54 3.80 1.36
C MET A 114 8.23 3.36 2.04
N PRO A 115 8.24 2.57 3.13
CA PRO A 115 7.00 2.21 3.81
C PRO A 115 6.21 3.43 4.29
N MET A 116 6.87 4.42 4.90
CA MET A 116 6.24 5.70 5.27
C MET A 116 5.64 6.43 4.07
N GLN A 117 6.36 6.53 2.95
CA GLN A 117 5.86 7.20 1.75
C GLN A 117 4.60 6.51 1.20
N LEU A 118 4.58 5.18 1.19
CA LEU A 118 3.42 4.39 0.78
C LEU A 118 2.24 4.60 1.74
N ARG A 119 2.49 4.66 3.05
CA ARG A 119 1.47 4.97 4.06
C ARG A 119 0.85 6.34 3.82
N MET A 120 1.66 7.38 3.69
CA MET A 120 1.19 8.75 3.39
C MET A 120 0.34 8.80 2.12
N PHE A 121 0.79 8.12 1.06
CA PHE A 121 0.02 8.05 -0.18
C PHE A 121 -1.30 7.28 0.01
N GLY A 122 -1.28 6.18 0.75
CA GLY A 122 -2.48 5.44 1.15
C GLY A 122 -3.47 6.35 1.88
N GLU A 123 -3.02 7.14 2.85
CA GLU A 123 -3.88 8.08 3.57
C GLU A 123 -4.53 9.11 2.63
N GLN A 124 -3.76 9.66 1.68
CA GLN A 124 -4.30 10.58 0.67
C GLN A 124 -5.43 9.91 -0.13
N VAL A 125 -5.28 8.64 -0.50
CA VAL A 125 -6.28 7.88 -1.26
C VAL A 125 -7.53 7.59 -0.41
N TYR A 126 -7.34 7.01 0.77
CA TYR A 126 -8.45 6.62 1.65
C TYR A 126 -9.14 7.82 2.31
N GLY A 127 -8.44 8.95 2.46
CA GLY A 127 -8.88 10.14 3.18
C GLY A 127 -8.81 10.00 4.70
N ASN A 128 -8.19 8.92 5.19
CA ASN A 128 -7.97 8.67 6.61
C ASN A 128 -6.67 7.87 6.81
N ALA A 129 -6.10 8.04 8.00
CA ALA A 129 -5.09 7.12 8.51
C ALA A 129 -5.65 5.68 8.57
N PRO A 130 -4.79 4.66 8.70
CA PRO A 130 -5.16 3.26 9.06
C PRO A 130 -6.14 3.12 10.23
N TRP A 131 -6.41 4.20 10.94
CA TRP A 131 -7.04 4.23 12.25
C TRP A 131 -8.26 5.15 12.37
N GLY A 132 -8.72 5.79 11.28
CA GLY A 132 -9.86 6.71 11.32
C GLY A 132 -9.65 8.01 12.13
N GLN A 133 -8.44 8.24 12.65
CA GLN A 133 -8.01 9.46 13.37
C GLN A 133 -7.22 10.41 12.45
N PRO A 134 -7.03 11.69 12.83
CA PRO A 134 -6.21 12.63 12.06
C PRO A 134 -4.76 12.14 11.90
N ALA A 135 -4.23 12.24 10.69
CA ALA A 135 -2.96 11.63 10.27
C ALA A 135 -1.72 12.09 11.06
N GLU A 136 -1.64 13.37 11.45
CA GLU A 136 -0.37 14.00 11.86
C GLU A 136 0.31 13.38 13.10
N PRO A 137 -0.37 13.09 14.22
CA PRO A 137 0.29 12.53 15.41
C PRO A 137 0.74 11.07 15.21
N MET A 138 0.03 10.34 14.36
CA MET A 138 0.25 8.91 14.11
C MET A 138 1.31 8.68 13.04
N LEU A 139 1.36 9.53 12.02
CA LEU A 139 2.46 9.56 11.06
C LEU A 139 3.79 9.74 11.81
N LYS A 140 3.82 10.64 12.79
CA LYS A 140 4.99 10.84 13.66
C LYS A 140 5.35 9.59 14.46
N MET A 141 4.38 8.90 15.04
CA MET A 141 4.60 7.64 15.76
C MET A 141 5.13 6.53 14.83
N GLN A 142 4.63 6.44 13.61
CA GLN A 142 5.13 5.50 12.59
C GLN A 142 6.53 5.88 12.12
N MET A 143 6.85 7.18 11.98
CA MET A 143 8.21 7.64 11.69
C MET A 143 9.18 7.20 12.79
N ASP A 144 8.78 7.31 14.05
CA ASP A 144 9.59 6.91 15.20
C ASP A 144 9.78 5.37 15.29
N GLN A 145 8.80 4.59 14.83
CA GLN A 145 8.89 3.12 14.71
C GLN A 145 9.70 2.68 13.48
N GLU A 146 9.64 3.44 12.38
CA GLU A 146 10.37 3.17 11.15
C GLU A 146 11.85 3.53 11.24
N ALA A 147 12.19 4.61 11.95
CA ALA A 147 13.57 5.04 12.21
C ALA A 147 14.32 4.17 13.25
N GLY A 148 13.67 3.15 13.82
CA GLY A 148 14.27 2.24 14.80
C GLY A 148 14.41 2.82 16.22
N THR A 149 13.65 3.86 16.56
CA THR A 149 13.76 4.59 17.83
C THR A 149 12.78 4.17 18.93
N SER A 150 12.15 2.99 18.85
CA SER A 150 11.34 2.49 19.98
C SER A 150 11.44 0.98 20.20
N ASP A 151 12.15 0.60 21.27
CA ASP A 151 12.04 -0.67 21.97
C ASP A 151 10.59 -0.84 22.47
N GLY A 152 9.80 -1.65 21.75
CA GLY A 152 8.41 -1.94 22.07
C GLY A 152 8.28 -2.99 23.18
N HIS A 153 8.60 -2.63 24.43
CA HIS A 153 8.06 -3.38 25.57
C HIS A 153 6.56 -3.04 25.70
N PHE A 154 5.72 -3.84 25.06
CA PHE A 154 4.27 -3.82 25.28
C PHE A 154 4.02 -4.19 26.74
N ARG A 155 3.67 -3.21 27.58
CA ARG A 155 3.11 -3.51 28.90
C ARG A 155 1.69 -4.01 28.66
N THR A 156 1.53 -5.33 28.73
CA THR A 156 0.24 -5.96 29.01
C THR A 156 -0.35 -5.27 30.23
N ILE A 157 -1.49 -4.61 30.04
CA ILE A 157 -2.33 -4.16 31.14
C ILE A 157 -2.90 -5.43 31.75
N ASP A 158 -2.29 -5.87 32.84
CA ASP A 158 -2.77 -6.98 33.64
C ASP A 158 -4.08 -6.53 34.32
N ASN A 159 -5.21 -7.05 33.83
CA ASN A 159 -6.52 -6.86 34.42
C ASN A 159 -6.86 -7.96 35.45
N THR A 160 -5.89 -8.47 36.21
CA THR A 160 -6.19 -9.33 37.35
C THR A 160 -6.74 -8.53 38.53
N LYS A 161 -8.08 -8.53 38.59
CA LYS A 161 -8.98 -8.35 39.76
C LYS A 161 -9.19 -6.94 40.33
N PRO A 162 -10.45 -6.62 40.67
CA PRO A 162 -10.76 -5.87 41.87
C PRO A 162 -11.50 -6.74 42.92
N PHE A 163 -11.23 -6.35 44.17
CA PHE A 163 -11.66 -6.84 45.50
C PHE A 163 -12.96 -7.65 45.62
#